data_AF-A0A953Y1H0-F1
#
_entry.id   AF-A0A953Y1H0-F1
#
_cell.length_a   1.000
_cell.length_b   1.000
_cell.length_c   1.000
_cell.angle_alpha   90.00
_cell.angle_beta   90.00
_cell.angle_gamma   90.00
#
_symmetry.space_group_name_H-M   'P 1'
#
loop_
_entity.id
_entity.type
_entity.pdbx_description
1 polymer ?
#
loop_
_entity_poly.entity_id
_entity_poly.type
_entity_poly.pdbx_seq_one_letter_code
_entity_poly.pdbx_strand_id
1 'polypeptide(L)'
;KKKTTAKKKTAAKKKTTAKKKTAAKKKTTAKKKTAAKKKTTAKKKTAAKKTAKKSTAKKKTTAKKTAKKSTAKKKATAKKTAKKKTTAKTTAKKTPSSRSAKKTSAARKKAAAKQRDEVAETSLQRIQDPREVLLHDALRSQRTQDLAAAERYLERFIEDYPKDVRGLIFLADMKLTLGNREAAEPLYKTALRKDKTNSLAQWSMAMYYLDGKTPDLSKAEDLLKKLLKANSGSKTAEAREWTAKAKDRLSYCESRRLAFESRKALSRKGGPTPKALRSARDLLKKALAAYPKDPRNHMNLGSLKLQLGDAEGAVELCESALEHDPTYARAYLVLGKALLKQGKLQAARTALLQCIEHDEQQRDLAESWHLRRHIEQELAQTRRLCYETLTQRMSEDGSRPPLSLAQLKEWIAVLEGVDIQHADLTLDPHGGYTVTGFGARDTFRASPGPEGLVLERV
;
A
#
# COMPACT_ATOMS: atom_id res chain seq x y z
N LYS A 1 4.70 17.79 91.95
CA LYS A 1 4.40 17.05 90.69
C LYS A 1 3.25 17.73 89.91
N LYS A 2 3.51 18.79 89.12
CA LYS A 2 2.54 19.38 88.16
C LYS A 2 3.27 20.36 87.23
N LYS A 3 4.06 19.88 86.27
CA LYS A 3 4.57 20.73 85.16
C LYS A 3 4.95 19.97 83.87
N THR A 4 4.76 18.65 83.80
CA THR A 4 5.18 17.84 82.63
C THR A 4 4.06 17.36 81.71
N THR A 5 2.78 17.57 82.02
CA THR A 5 1.65 17.06 81.21
C THR A 5 1.07 18.05 80.18
N ALA A 6 1.41 19.35 80.23
CA ALA A 6 0.86 20.36 79.31
C ALA A 6 1.60 20.45 77.96
N LYS A 7 2.90 20.13 77.88
CA LYS A 7 3.71 20.27 76.65
C LYS A 7 3.51 19.12 75.64
N LYS A 8 3.02 17.95 76.05
CA LYS A 8 2.78 16.80 75.15
C LYS A 8 1.46 16.90 74.38
N LYS A 9 0.41 17.53 74.93
CA LYS A 9 -0.90 17.67 74.27
C LYS A 9 -0.91 18.73 73.15
N THR A 10 -0.08 19.77 73.23
CA THR A 10 0.00 20.83 72.20
C THR A 10 0.80 20.40 70.95
N ALA A 11 1.80 19.52 71.09
CA ALA A 11 2.56 18.98 69.96
C ALA A 11 1.74 17.98 69.11
N ALA A 12 0.88 17.16 69.73
CA ALA A 12 0.02 16.21 69.02
C ALA A 12 -1.11 16.89 68.22
N LYS A 13 -1.66 18.02 68.72
CA LYS A 13 -2.68 18.83 68.02
C LYS A 13 -2.12 19.60 66.81
N LYS A 14 -0.84 20.01 66.82
CA LYS A 14 -0.16 20.66 65.68
C LYS A 14 0.20 19.68 64.55
N LYS A 15 0.61 18.44 64.86
CA LYS A 15 0.90 17.42 63.82
C LYS A 15 -0.37 16.92 63.09
N THR A 16 -1.51 16.83 63.78
CA THR A 16 -2.78 16.40 63.17
C THR A 16 -3.43 17.48 62.29
N THR A 17 -3.28 18.76 62.65
CA THR A 17 -3.76 19.89 61.82
C THR A 17 -2.91 20.12 60.56
N ALA A 18 -1.59 19.88 60.61
CA ALA A 18 -0.72 19.94 59.44
C ALA A 18 -0.99 18.80 58.43
N LYS A 19 -1.29 17.58 58.91
CA LYS A 19 -1.68 16.44 58.05
C LYS A 19 -3.07 16.63 57.40
N LYS A 20 -4.03 17.27 58.10
CA LYS A 20 -5.34 17.62 57.51
C LYS A 20 -5.23 18.74 56.45
N LYS A 21 -4.40 19.77 56.66
CA LYS A 21 -4.21 20.85 55.66
C LYS A 21 -3.53 20.37 54.38
N THR A 22 -2.58 19.43 54.47
CA THR A 22 -1.92 18.83 53.29
C THR A 22 -2.83 17.87 52.51
N ALA A 23 -3.70 17.12 53.19
CA ALA A 23 -4.72 16.29 52.55
C ALA A 23 -5.83 17.12 51.86
N ALA A 24 -6.26 18.24 52.44
CA ALA A 24 -7.23 19.15 51.84
C ALA A 24 -6.68 19.87 50.59
N LYS A 25 -5.39 20.24 50.59
CA LYS A 25 -4.71 20.85 49.43
C LYS A 25 -4.50 19.84 48.27
N LYS A 26 -4.26 18.55 48.58
CA LYS A 26 -4.24 17.47 47.58
C LYS A 26 -5.64 17.14 47.00
N LYS A 27 -6.70 17.13 47.82
CA LYS A 27 -8.08 16.92 47.31
C LYS A 27 -8.56 18.08 46.42
N THR A 28 -8.24 19.33 46.76
CA THR A 28 -8.64 20.50 45.95
C THR A 28 -7.89 20.60 44.61
N THR A 29 -6.60 20.24 44.57
CA THR A 29 -5.82 20.15 43.32
C THR A 29 -6.27 18.98 42.43
N ALA A 30 -6.67 17.84 43.01
CA ALA A 30 -7.26 16.73 42.26
C ALA A 30 -8.65 17.06 41.68
N LYS A 31 -9.49 17.78 42.43
CA LYS A 31 -10.81 18.28 41.95
C LYS A 31 -10.67 19.33 40.84
N LYS A 32 -9.66 20.22 40.91
CA LYS A 32 -9.35 21.18 39.83
C LYS A 32 -8.81 20.48 38.57
N LYS A 33 -7.95 19.46 38.70
CA LYS A 33 -7.43 18.69 37.55
C LYS A 33 -8.53 17.86 36.87
N THR A 34 -9.47 17.29 37.61
CA THR A 34 -10.62 16.54 37.04
C THR A 34 -11.66 17.46 36.39
N ALA A 35 -11.91 18.65 36.95
CA ALA A 35 -12.77 19.68 36.32
C ALA A 35 -12.16 20.24 35.02
N ALA A 36 -10.83 20.46 34.98
CA ALA A 36 -10.12 20.87 33.77
C ALA A 36 -10.16 19.78 32.69
N LYS A 37 -9.97 18.50 33.06
CA LYS A 37 -10.05 17.34 32.14
C LYS A 37 -11.47 17.14 31.58
N LYS A 38 -12.52 17.41 32.38
CA LYS A 38 -13.94 17.41 31.94
C LYS A 38 -14.26 18.57 30.98
N LYS A 39 -13.76 19.79 31.24
CA LYS A 39 -13.93 20.92 30.31
C LYS A 39 -13.21 20.71 28.98
N THR A 40 -12.00 20.12 28.97
CA THR A 40 -11.28 19.80 27.72
C THR A 40 -11.93 18.67 26.93
N THR A 41 -12.51 17.66 27.58
CA THR A 41 -13.25 16.57 26.91
C THR A 41 -14.60 17.03 26.37
N ALA A 42 -15.30 17.95 27.05
CA ALA A 42 -16.52 18.57 26.52
C ALA A 42 -16.24 19.48 25.30
N LYS A 43 -15.14 20.24 25.30
CA LYS A 43 -14.68 21.04 24.14
C LYS A 43 -14.24 20.16 22.95
N LYS A 44 -13.61 19.01 23.21
CA LYS A 44 -13.25 18.02 22.17
C LYS A 44 -14.47 17.30 21.58
N LYS A 45 -15.47 16.95 22.41
CA LYS A 45 -16.73 16.33 21.93
C LYS A 45 -17.59 17.29 21.10
N THR A 46 -17.63 18.58 21.44
CA THR A 46 -18.34 19.60 20.64
C THR A 46 -17.62 19.93 19.32
N ALA A 47 -16.28 19.89 19.29
CA ALA A 47 -15.51 20.00 18.05
C ALA A 47 -15.67 18.77 17.14
N ALA A 48 -15.65 17.55 17.70
CA ALA A 48 -15.87 16.30 16.97
C ALA A 48 -17.31 16.18 16.41
N LYS A 49 -18.33 16.69 17.12
CA LYS A 49 -19.71 16.72 16.62
C LYS A 49 -19.90 17.74 15.49
N LYS A 50 -19.13 18.84 15.48
CA LYS A 50 -19.10 19.83 14.37
C LYS A 50 -18.36 19.29 13.14
N THR A 51 -17.27 18.54 13.29
CA THR A 51 -16.56 17.91 12.16
C THR A 51 -17.33 16.72 11.57
N ALA A 52 -18.05 15.95 12.39
CA ALA A 52 -18.95 14.88 11.93
C ALA A 52 -20.21 15.41 11.20
N LYS A 53 -20.77 16.57 11.61
CA LYS A 53 -21.84 17.24 10.84
C LYS A 53 -21.36 17.80 9.49
N LYS A 54 -20.10 18.24 9.40
CA LYS A 54 -19.49 18.73 8.15
C LYS A 54 -19.15 17.59 7.19
N SER A 55 -18.70 16.42 7.69
CA SER A 55 -18.42 15.25 6.86
C SER A 55 -19.69 14.56 6.35
N THR A 56 -20.76 14.51 7.14
CA THR A 56 -22.08 13.97 6.72
C THR A 56 -22.80 14.88 5.71
N ALA A 57 -22.67 16.21 5.84
CA ALA A 57 -23.16 17.15 4.82
C ALA A 57 -22.40 17.02 3.49
N LYS A 58 -21.07 16.83 3.53
CA LYS A 58 -20.23 16.63 2.33
C LYS A 58 -20.51 15.29 1.65
N LYS A 59 -20.79 14.22 2.42
CA LYS A 59 -21.18 12.89 1.91
C LYS A 59 -22.58 12.87 1.28
N LYS A 60 -23.54 13.65 1.79
CA LYS A 60 -24.87 13.83 1.16
C LYS A 60 -24.78 14.62 -0.16
N THR A 61 -23.88 15.61 -0.28
CA THR A 61 -23.68 16.35 -1.54
C THR A 61 -22.94 15.55 -2.62
N THR A 62 -22.06 14.62 -2.25
CA THR A 62 -21.41 13.72 -3.21
C THR A 62 -22.31 12.55 -3.64
N ALA A 63 -23.15 12.02 -2.74
CA ALA A 63 -24.15 11.00 -3.08
C ALA A 63 -25.25 11.55 -4.02
N LYS A 64 -25.66 12.82 -3.87
CA LYS A 64 -26.63 13.46 -4.78
C LYS A 64 -26.03 13.79 -6.16
N LYS A 65 -24.70 13.95 -6.27
CA LYS A 65 -23.97 14.12 -7.55
C LYS A 65 -23.69 12.79 -8.27
N THR A 66 -23.51 11.69 -7.56
CA THR A 66 -23.34 10.36 -8.16
C THR A 66 -24.67 9.73 -8.61
N ALA A 67 -25.77 9.98 -7.90
CA ALA A 67 -27.11 9.55 -8.33
C ALA A 67 -27.66 10.32 -9.56
N LYS A 68 -27.26 11.58 -9.77
CA LYS A 68 -27.60 12.34 -11.00
C LYS A 68 -26.76 11.94 -12.22
N LYS A 69 -25.61 11.27 -12.03
CA LYS A 69 -24.73 10.78 -13.12
C LYS A 69 -25.08 9.36 -13.58
N SER A 70 -25.62 8.52 -12.71
CA SER A 70 -26.08 7.16 -13.05
C SER A 70 -27.44 7.15 -13.77
N THR A 71 -28.28 8.18 -13.55
CA THR A 71 -29.56 8.36 -14.25
C THR A 71 -29.42 9.01 -15.64
N ALA A 72 -28.34 9.74 -15.89
CA ALA A 72 -28.02 10.28 -17.22
C ALA A 72 -27.37 9.25 -18.17
N LYS A 73 -26.74 8.18 -17.64
CA LYS A 73 -26.06 7.15 -18.44
C LYS A 73 -26.96 5.95 -18.81
N LYS A 74 -28.12 5.79 -18.14
CA LYS A 74 -29.17 4.80 -18.51
C LYS A 74 -30.20 5.33 -19.51
N LYS A 75 -30.20 6.63 -19.84
CA LYS A 75 -31.11 7.24 -20.85
C LYS A 75 -30.47 7.45 -22.23
N ALA A 76 -29.18 7.16 -22.40
CA ALA A 76 -28.44 7.36 -23.66
C ALA A 76 -28.17 6.06 -24.46
N THR A 77 -28.55 4.90 -23.94
CA THR A 77 -28.43 3.60 -24.64
C THR A 77 -29.79 2.98 -25.01
N ALA A 78 -30.86 3.77 -25.01
CA ALA A 78 -32.21 3.36 -25.41
C ALA A 78 -32.74 4.12 -26.65
N LYS A 79 -31.85 4.72 -27.46
CA LYS A 79 -32.25 5.45 -28.68
C LYS A 79 -31.31 5.13 -29.85
N LYS A 80 -31.32 3.87 -30.26
CA LYS A 80 -30.79 3.27 -31.51
C LYS A 80 -30.86 1.75 -31.27
N THR A 81 -32.06 1.17 -31.19
CA THR A 81 -32.58 0.34 -32.27
C THR A 81 -34.10 0.19 -32.12
N ALA A 82 -34.86 0.95 -32.91
CA ALA A 82 -36.30 0.74 -33.07
C ALA A 82 -36.69 1.05 -34.52
N LYS A 83 -36.40 0.10 -35.43
CA LYS A 83 -37.16 -0.16 -36.67
C LYS A 83 -36.57 -1.36 -37.41
N LYS A 84 -37.06 -2.56 -37.08
CA LYS A 84 -37.67 -3.55 -37.99
C LYS A 84 -37.85 -4.88 -37.23
N LYS A 85 -39.10 -5.17 -36.87
CA LYS A 85 -39.62 -6.54 -36.71
C LYS A 85 -39.42 -7.27 -38.07
N THR A 86 -39.23 -8.59 -38.16
CA THR A 86 -40.18 -9.67 -37.84
C THR A 86 -39.50 -11.05 -38.05
N THR A 87 -39.90 -12.06 -37.25
CA THR A 87 -39.91 -13.54 -37.51
C THR A 87 -38.56 -14.23 -37.82
N ALA A 88 -38.13 -15.37 -37.27
CA ALA A 88 -38.81 -16.53 -36.69
C ALA A 88 -37.84 -17.40 -35.83
N LYS A 89 -38.44 -18.16 -34.89
CA LYS A 89 -38.11 -19.51 -34.39
C LYS A 89 -36.66 -20.04 -34.31
N THR A 90 -36.28 -20.36 -33.05
CA THR A 90 -35.58 -21.58 -32.58
C THR A 90 -34.35 -22.10 -33.33
N THR A 91 -33.18 -22.04 -32.70
CA THR A 91 -32.32 -23.21 -32.42
C THR A 91 -31.20 -22.81 -31.44
N ALA A 92 -31.02 -23.64 -30.41
CA ALA A 92 -29.96 -23.49 -29.43
C ALA A 92 -28.58 -23.72 -30.07
N LYS A 93 -27.63 -22.78 -29.88
CA LYS A 93 -26.21 -23.04 -30.15
C LYS A 93 -25.33 -22.33 -29.12
N LYS A 94 -24.48 -23.16 -28.50
CA LYS A 94 -23.52 -22.90 -27.41
C LYS A 94 -22.82 -21.54 -27.50
N THR A 95 -22.83 -20.78 -26.40
CA THR A 95 -21.97 -19.61 -26.17
C THR A 95 -20.49 -20.03 -26.02
N PRO A 96 -19.52 -19.37 -26.68
CA PRO A 96 -18.11 -19.66 -26.46
C PRO A 96 -17.62 -19.05 -25.14
N SER A 97 -16.77 -19.79 -24.44
CA SER A 97 -16.21 -19.44 -23.13
C SER A 97 -15.35 -18.16 -23.14
N SER A 98 -15.20 -17.56 -21.96
CA SER A 98 -14.39 -16.36 -21.64
C SER A 98 -12.94 -16.39 -22.13
N ARG A 99 -12.42 -17.55 -22.54
CA ARG A 99 -11.11 -17.74 -23.17
C ARG A 99 -11.07 -17.23 -24.62
N SER A 100 -12.20 -17.25 -25.35
CA SER A 100 -12.28 -16.72 -26.73
C SER A 100 -12.31 -15.18 -26.75
N ALA A 101 -12.93 -14.54 -25.75
CA ALA A 101 -12.94 -13.09 -25.56
C ALA A 101 -11.54 -12.52 -25.22
N LYS A 102 -10.74 -13.24 -24.42
CA LYS A 102 -9.33 -12.86 -24.17
C LYS A 102 -8.46 -13.01 -25.42
N LYS A 103 -8.61 -14.12 -26.17
CA LYS A 103 -7.90 -14.35 -27.45
C LYS A 103 -8.21 -13.28 -28.49
N THR A 104 -9.46 -12.85 -28.60
CA THR A 104 -9.87 -11.79 -29.55
C THR A 104 -9.35 -10.40 -29.14
N SER A 105 -9.23 -10.10 -27.85
CA SER A 105 -8.59 -8.85 -27.38
C SER A 105 -7.08 -8.83 -27.65
N ALA A 106 -6.39 -9.96 -27.48
CA ALA A 106 -4.96 -10.10 -27.76
C ALA A 106 -4.68 -10.04 -29.27
N ALA A 107 -5.53 -10.66 -30.08
CA ALA A 107 -5.48 -10.59 -31.54
C ALA A 107 -5.72 -9.15 -32.04
N ARG A 108 -6.67 -8.40 -31.45
CA ARG A 108 -6.87 -6.98 -31.75
C ARG A 108 -5.69 -6.10 -31.37
N LYS A 109 -5.03 -6.36 -30.23
CA LYS A 109 -3.79 -5.64 -29.86
C LYS A 109 -2.65 -5.96 -30.81
N LYS A 110 -2.49 -7.21 -31.24
CA LYS A 110 -1.50 -7.60 -32.27
C LYS A 110 -1.80 -6.98 -33.63
N ALA A 111 -3.07 -6.95 -34.05
CA ALA A 111 -3.47 -6.30 -35.30
C ALA A 111 -3.25 -4.78 -35.25
N ALA A 112 -3.57 -4.12 -34.13
CA ALA A 112 -3.30 -2.69 -33.95
C ALA A 112 -1.80 -2.36 -33.86
N ALA A 113 -0.99 -3.27 -33.30
CA ALA A 113 0.47 -3.17 -33.32
C ALA A 113 1.00 -3.28 -34.76
N LYS A 114 0.53 -4.28 -35.51
CA LYS A 114 0.90 -4.51 -36.92
C LYS A 114 0.51 -3.33 -37.82
N GLN A 115 -0.69 -2.78 -37.62
CA GLN A 115 -1.18 -1.63 -38.39
C GLN A 115 -0.43 -0.33 -38.03
N ARG A 116 0.04 -0.16 -36.78
CA ARG A 116 0.98 0.92 -36.41
C ARG A 116 2.34 0.73 -37.06
N ASP A 117 2.80 -0.52 -37.18
CA ASP A 117 4.09 -0.84 -37.79
C ASP A 117 4.04 -0.60 -39.31
N GLU A 118 2.93 -0.91 -40.01
CA GLU A 118 2.72 -0.60 -41.43
C GLU A 118 2.60 0.91 -41.71
N VAL A 119 1.95 1.67 -40.81
CA VAL A 119 1.87 3.14 -40.91
C VAL A 119 3.24 3.79 -40.61
N ALA A 120 4.03 3.20 -39.72
CA ALA A 120 5.41 3.62 -39.52
C ALA A 120 6.24 3.32 -40.78
N GLU A 121 6.18 2.11 -41.35
CA GLU A 121 6.88 1.71 -42.57
C GLU A 121 6.63 2.66 -43.75
N THR A 122 5.37 3.02 -44.00
CA THR A 122 5.01 3.97 -45.08
C THR A 122 5.49 5.40 -44.81
N SER A 123 5.61 5.79 -43.54
CA SER A 123 6.21 7.07 -43.14
C SER A 123 7.74 7.03 -43.22
N LEU A 124 8.34 5.84 -43.07
CA LEU A 124 9.78 5.56 -43.03
C LEU A 124 10.42 5.33 -44.39
N GLN A 125 9.65 4.85 -45.39
CA GLN A 125 10.07 4.86 -46.79
C GLN A 125 10.40 6.28 -47.32
N ARG A 126 10.01 7.33 -46.58
CA ARG A 126 10.38 8.73 -46.84
C ARG A 126 11.65 9.17 -46.10
N ILE A 127 12.14 8.40 -45.13
CA ILE A 127 13.39 8.69 -44.41
C ILE A 127 14.54 8.21 -45.28
N GLN A 128 15.17 9.16 -45.98
CA GLN A 128 16.28 8.89 -46.90
C GLN A 128 17.63 8.69 -46.18
N ASP A 129 17.70 8.92 -44.87
CA ASP A 129 18.96 8.87 -44.13
C ASP A 129 19.30 7.42 -43.71
N PRO A 130 20.36 6.80 -44.27
CA PRO A 130 20.69 5.41 -44.00
C PRO A 130 21.03 5.15 -42.52
N ARG A 131 21.43 6.18 -41.76
CA ARG A 131 21.67 6.07 -40.31
C ARG A 131 20.37 5.76 -39.54
N GLU A 132 19.27 6.41 -39.90
CA GLU A 132 17.99 6.25 -39.20
C GLU A 132 17.33 4.92 -39.58
N VAL A 133 17.59 4.43 -40.80
CA VAL A 133 17.14 3.10 -41.26
C VAL A 133 17.74 1.99 -40.40
N LEU A 134 19.06 1.97 -40.22
CA LEU A 134 19.72 0.94 -39.39
C LEU A 134 19.24 0.93 -37.94
N LEU A 135 19.06 2.12 -37.33
CA LEU A 135 18.52 2.22 -35.97
C LEU A 135 17.07 1.73 -35.88
N HIS A 136 16.26 2.05 -36.89
CA HIS A 136 14.88 1.58 -36.95
C HIS A 136 14.81 0.06 -37.09
N ASP A 137 15.63 -0.54 -37.95
CA ASP A 137 15.67 -1.99 -38.15
C ASP A 137 16.16 -2.73 -36.90
N ALA A 138 17.11 -2.13 -36.15
CA ALA A 138 17.50 -2.62 -34.84
C ALA A 138 16.33 -2.64 -33.84
N LEU A 139 15.61 -1.51 -33.69
CA LEU A 139 14.47 -1.40 -32.78
C LEU A 139 13.29 -2.32 -33.18
N ARG A 140 13.06 -2.48 -34.48
CA ARG A 140 12.07 -3.42 -35.02
C ARG A 140 12.43 -4.84 -34.63
N SER A 141 13.68 -5.22 -34.84
CA SER A 141 14.19 -6.56 -34.52
C SER A 141 14.08 -6.87 -33.02
N GLN A 142 14.35 -5.89 -32.15
CA GLN A 142 14.09 -6.02 -30.72
C GLN A 142 12.61 -6.28 -30.41
N ARG A 143 11.69 -5.57 -31.07
CA ARG A 143 10.26 -5.74 -30.87
C ARG A 143 9.74 -7.07 -31.40
N THR A 144 10.34 -7.61 -32.45
CA THR A 144 10.07 -8.97 -32.94
C THR A 144 10.82 -10.07 -32.16
N GLN A 145 11.58 -9.69 -31.12
CA GLN A 145 12.43 -10.56 -30.30
C GLN A 145 13.55 -11.27 -31.07
N ASP A 146 13.92 -10.77 -32.24
CA ASP A 146 15.13 -11.20 -32.94
C ASP A 146 16.32 -10.36 -32.46
N LEU A 147 16.87 -10.78 -31.31
CA LEU A 147 17.94 -10.05 -30.63
C LEU A 147 19.28 -10.16 -31.36
N ALA A 148 19.49 -11.25 -32.12
CA ALA A 148 20.71 -11.44 -32.90
C ALA A 148 20.73 -10.50 -34.12
N ALA A 149 19.60 -10.35 -34.81
CA ALA A 149 19.48 -9.36 -35.88
C ALA A 149 19.63 -7.93 -35.34
N ALA A 150 18.99 -7.62 -34.21
CA ALA A 150 19.11 -6.31 -33.57
C ALA A 150 20.56 -5.96 -33.23
N GLU A 151 21.31 -6.92 -32.68
CA GLU A 151 22.74 -6.75 -32.37
C GLU A 151 23.55 -6.44 -33.63
N ARG A 152 23.38 -7.22 -34.71
CA ARG A 152 24.10 -7.02 -35.97
C ARG A 152 23.83 -5.65 -36.60
N TYR A 153 22.57 -5.18 -36.56
CA TYR A 153 22.23 -3.85 -37.09
C TYR A 153 22.90 -2.74 -36.26
N LEU A 154 22.99 -2.90 -34.94
CA LEU A 154 23.65 -1.93 -34.05
C LEU A 154 25.17 -1.95 -34.20
N GLU A 155 25.78 -3.13 -34.35
CA GLU A 155 27.22 -3.27 -34.63
C GLU A 155 27.58 -2.60 -35.95
N ARG A 156 26.83 -2.90 -37.02
CA ARG A 156 26.99 -2.24 -38.31
C ARG A 156 26.81 -0.73 -38.21
N PHE A 157 25.83 -0.24 -37.44
CA PHE A 157 25.67 1.20 -37.21
C PHE A 157 26.90 1.82 -36.55
N ILE A 158 27.52 1.14 -35.58
CA ILE A 158 28.72 1.63 -34.89
C ILE A 158 29.92 1.69 -35.85
N GLU A 159 30.02 0.73 -36.78
CA GLU A 159 31.06 0.67 -37.81
C GLU A 159 30.88 1.75 -38.87
N ASP A 160 29.66 1.88 -39.42
CA ASP A 160 29.33 2.83 -40.49
C ASP A 160 29.32 4.28 -39.97
N TYR A 161 28.92 4.50 -38.71
CA TYR A 161 28.75 5.84 -38.10
C TYR A 161 29.50 5.98 -36.76
N PRO A 162 30.84 5.91 -36.75
CA PRO A 162 31.62 5.84 -35.52
C PRO A 162 31.56 7.12 -34.66
N LYS A 163 31.12 8.25 -35.22
CA LYS A 163 30.93 9.51 -34.48
C LYS A 163 29.58 9.56 -33.74
N ASP A 164 28.59 8.80 -34.20
CA ASP A 164 27.27 8.78 -33.58
C ASP A 164 27.26 7.79 -32.41
N VAL A 165 26.98 8.29 -31.21
CA VAL A 165 27.00 7.50 -29.98
C VAL A 165 25.72 6.69 -29.76
N ARG A 166 24.67 6.90 -30.56
CA ARG A 166 23.36 6.23 -30.39
C ARG A 166 23.46 4.71 -30.52
N GLY A 167 24.23 4.20 -31.48
CA GLY A 167 24.43 2.75 -31.64
C GLY A 167 25.03 2.09 -30.40
N LEU A 168 26.04 2.73 -29.79
CA LEU A 168 26.65 2.26 -28.54
C LEU A 168 25.65 2.25 -27.37
N ILE A 169 24.81 3.29 -27.27
CA ILE A 169 23.79 3.42 -26.22
C ILE A 169 22.73 2.32 -26.38
N PHE A 170 22.17 2.16 -27.57
CA PHE A 170 21.12 1.16 -27.80
C PHE A 170 21.64 -0.27 -27.67
N LEU A 171 22.89 -0.53 -28.07
CA LEU A 171 23.52 -1.83 -27.84
C LEU A 171 23.68 -2.09 -26.33
N ALA A 172 24.10 -1.07 -25.56
CA ALA A 172 24.20 -1.18 -24.11
C ALA A 172 22.84 -1.41 -23.43
N ASP A 173 21.81 -0.67 -23.84
CA ASP A 173 20.42 -0.84 -23.35
C ASP A 173 19.92 -2.26 -23.66
N MET A 174 20.20 -2.78 -24.86
CA MET A 174 19.86 -4.15 -25.24
C MET A 174 20.58 -5.18 -24.35
N LYS A 175 21.89 -5.04 -24.15
CA LYS A 175 22.66 -5.92 -23.25
C LYS A 175 22.12 -5.87 -21.82
N LEU A 176 21.65 -4.72 -21.34
CA LEU A 176 20.96 -4.62 -20.06
C LEU A 176 19.65 -5.41 -20.02
N THR A 177 18.82 -5.32 -21.07
CA THR A 177 17.57 -6.10 -21.14
C THR A 177 17.82 -7.60 -21.16
N LEU A 178 18.96 -8.03 -21.73
CA LEU A 178 19.44 -9.42 -21.70
C LEU A 178 20.01 -9.86 -20.35
N GLY A 179 20.16 -8.95 -19.38
CA GLY A 179 20.78 -9.23 -18.09
C GLY A 179 22.31 -9.15 -18.08
N ASN A 180 22.93 -8.86 -19.22
CA ASN A 180 24.38 -8.76 -19.39
C ASN A 180 24.91 -7.37 -19.00
N ARG A 181 24.78 -7.07 -17.70
CA ARG A 181 25.09 -5.74 -17.14
C ARG A 181 26.58 -5.37 -17.21
N GLU A 182 27.46 -6.35 -17.11
CA GLU A 182 28.91 -6.14 -17.19
C GLU A 182 29.35 -5.71 -18.60
N ALA A 183 28.71 -6.25 -19.63
CA ALA A 183 28.96 -5.88 -21.02
C ALA A 183 28.38 -4.48 -21.38
N ALA A 184 27.32 -4.04 -20.70
CA ALA A 184 26.69 -2.74 -20.98
C ALA A 184 27.51 -1.54 -20.46
N GLU A 185 28.19 -1.68 -19.32
CA GLU A 185 28.96 -0.58 -18.71
C GLU A 185 30.07 -0.01 -19.61
N PRO A 186 30.96 -0.81 -20.24
CA PRO A 186 32.01 -0.27 -21.10
C PRO A 186 31.44 0.44 -22.33
N LEU A 187 30.30 -0.01 -22.86
CA LEU A 187 29.63 0.63 -24.00
C LEU A 187 29.16 2.05 -23.64
N TYR A 188 28.48 2.22 -22.49
CA TYR A 188 28.10 3.55 -22.00
C TYR A 188 29.30 4.47 -21.72
N LYS A 189 30.35 3.93 -21.10
CA LYS A 189 31.58 4.70 -20.88
C LYS A 189 32.21 5.12 -22.20
N THR A 190 32.17 4.28 -23.22
CA THR A 190 32.69 4.61 -24.55
C THR A 190 31.84 5.66 -25.25
N ALA A 191 30.51 5.58 -25.16
CA ALA A 191 29.60 6.61 -25.65
C ALA A 191 29.90 7.98 -24.99
N LEU A 192 30.02 8.02 -23.66
CA LEU A 192 30.32 9.25 -22.91
C LEU A 192 31.75 9.77 -23.14
N ARG A 193 32.70 8.91 -23.52
CA ARG A 193 34.05 9.36 -23.93
C ARG A 193 34.01 10.07 -25.28
N LYS A 194 33.21 9.58 -26.23
CA LYS A 194 33.04 10.17 -27.56
C LYS A 194 32.25 11.49 -27.50
N ASP A 195 31.12 11.51 -26.79
CA ASP A 195 30.33 12.72 -26.56
C ASP A 195 29.96 12.82 -25.07
N LYS A 196 30.69 13.69 -24.36
CA LYS A 196 30.51 13.93 -22.93
C LYS A 196 29.21 14.67 -22.61
N THR A 197 28.65 15.41 -23.56
CA THR A 197 27.49 16.28 -23.39
C THR A 197 26.19 15.66 -23.87
N ASN A 198 26.26 14.47 -24.47
CA ASN A 198 25.09 13.77 -24.98
C ASN A 198 24.06 13.50 -23.87
N SER A 199 22.88 14.10 -24.02
CA SER A 199 21.81 13.96 -23.01
C SER A 199 21.32 12.53 -22.87
N LEU A 200 21.22 11.79 -23.98
CA LEU A 200 20.79 10.39 -23.98
C LEU A 200 21.85 9.49 -23.31
N ALA A 201 23.14 9.65 -23.63
CA ALA A 201 24.20 8.85 -23.02
C ALA A 201 24.29 9.07 -21.50
N GLN A 202 24.20 10.34 -21.05
CA GLN A 202 24.21 10.68 -19.64
C GLN A 202 22.97 10.12 -18.92
N TRP A 203 21.81 10.17 -19.56
CA TRP A 203 20.57 9.60 -19.04
C TRP A 203 20.63 8.08 -18.92
N SER A 204 20.97 7.36 -20.00
CA SER A 204 21.01 5.90 -20.01
C SER A 204 22.04 5.37 -19.01
N MET A 205 23.20 6.03 -18.89
CA MET A 205 24.19 5.66 -17.86
C MET A 205 23.73 6.00 -16.44
N ALA A 206 22.98 7.09 -16.24
CA ALA A 206 22.38 7.38 -14.94
C ALA A 206 21.33 6.31 -14.57
N MET A 207 20.49 5.88 -15.51
CA MET A 207 19.52 4.81 -15.29
C MET A 207 20.21 3.47 -15.03
N TYR A 208 21.28 3.17 -15.75
CA TYR A 208 22.15 2.03 -15.45
C TYR A 208 22.48 2.00 -13.97
N TYR A 209 23.03 3.07 -13.39
CA TYR A 209 23.39 3.11 -11.96
C TYR A 209 22.19 3.00 -11.00
N LEU A 210 20.99 3.41 -11.41
CA LEU A 210 19.79 3.37 -10.57
C LEU A 210 19.06 2.02 -10.58
N ASP A 211 19.11 1.30 -11.70
CA ASP A 211 18.34 0.06 -11.90
C ASP A 211 19.12 -1.19 -11.46
N GLY A 212 20.37 -1.02 -10.99
CA GLY A 212 21.16 -2.10 -10.41
C GLY A 212 20.56 -2.68 -9.13
N LYS A 213 20.91 -3.94 -8.81
CA LYS A 213 20.54 -4.59 -7.54
C LYS A 213 20.93 -3.75 -6.32
N THR A 214 22.09 -3.10 -6.40
CA THR A 214 22.60 -2.11 -5.44
C THR A 214 22.75 -0.77 -6.17
N PRO A 215 21.74 0.11 -6.11
CA PRO A 215 21.79 1.39 -6.82
C PRO A 215 22.93 2.29 -6.32
N ASP A 216 23.75 2.80 -7.23
CA ASP A 216 24.79 3.79 -6.94
C ASP A 216 24.22 5.20 -7.15
N LEU A 217 23.59 5.73 -6.10
CA LEU A 217 22.90 7.02 -6.15
C LEU A 217 23.86 8.18 -6.44
N SER A 218 25.12 8.10 -5.97
CA SER A 218 26.09 9.19 -6.13
C SER A 218 26.44 9.38 -7.61
N LYS A 219 26.86 8.30 -8.28
CA LYS A 219 27.21 8.37 -9.71
C LYS A 219 26.01 8.76 -10.57
N ALA A 220 24.83 8.24 -10.25
CA ALA A 220 23.60 8.62 -10.93
C ALA A 220 23.30 10.12 -10.79
N GLU A 221 23.36 10.66 -9.57
CA GLU A 221 23.15 12.10 -9.33
C GLU A 221 24.15 12.98 -10.09
N ASP A 222 25.43 12.59 -10.12
CA ASP A 222 26.46 13.35 -10.80
C ASP A 222 26.20 13.44 -12.31
N LEU A 223 25.77 12.33 -12.93
CA LEU A 223 25.38 12.29 -14.34
C LEU A 223 24.12 13.11 -14.60
N LEU A 224 23.10 13.02 -13.75
CA LEU A 224 21.88 13.81 -13.89
C LEU A 224 22.12 15.32 -13.72
N LYS A 225 23.02 15.71 -12.81
CA LYS A 225 23.45 17.12 -12.64
C LYS A 225 24.22 17.61 -13.87
N LYS A 226 25.10 16.78 -14.45
CA LYS A 226 25.78 17.09 -15.72
C LYS A 226 24.78 17.26 -16.87
N LEU A 227 23.75 16.42 -16.94
CA LEU A 227 22.66 16.52 -17.92
C LEU A 227 21.85 17.80 -17.76
N LEU A 228 21.54 18.20 -16.52
CA LEU A 228 20.89 19.49 -16.26
C LEU A 228 21.77 20.66 -16.70
N LYS A 229 23.08 20.62 -16.43
CA LYS A 229 24.01 21.67 -16.81
C LYS A 229 24.21 21.76 -18.32
N ALA A 230 24.27 20.63 -19.02
CA ALA A 230 24.39 20.61 -20.48
C ALA A 230 23.16 21.23 -21.16
N ASN A 231 21.99 21.13 -20.52
CA ASN A 231 20.72 21.64 -21.06
C ASN A 231 20.28 22.99 -20.45
N SER A 232 20.98 23.52 -19.44
CA SER A 232 20.64 24.80 -18.78
C SER A 232 20.96 25.98 -19.69
N GLY A 233 20.03 26.30 -20.59
CA GLY A 233 20.18 27.40 -21.56
C GLY A 233 19.58 27.08 -22.93
N SER A 234 19.44 25.79 -23.26
CA SER A 234 18.79 25.38 -24.49
C SER A 234 17.28 25.59 -24.41
N LYS A 235 16.71 26.22 -25.44
CA LYS A 235 15.26 26.46 -25.58
C LYS A 235 14.53 25.33 -26.32
N THR A 236 15.24 24.28 -26.74
CA THR A 236 14.64 23.19 -27.52
C THR A 236 13.63 22.40 -26.68
N ALA A 237 12.61 21.84 -27.34
CA ALA A 237 11.64 20.97 -26.69
C ALA A 237 12.31 19.74 -26.06
N GLU A 238 13.30 19.18 -26.76
CA GLU A 238 14.10 18.03 -26.29
C GLU A 238 14.88 18.34 -25.00
N ALA A 239 15.54 19.50 -24.92
CA ALA A 239 16.26 19.91 -23.70
C ALA A 239 15.30 20.12 -22.52
N ARG A 240 14.09 20.64 -22.77
CA ARG A 240 13.05 20.76 -21.73
C ARG A 240 12.57 19.40 -21.24
N GLU A 241 12.42 18.43 -22.14
CA GLU A 241 12.04 17.07 -21.78
C GLU A 241 13.12 16.39 -20.93
N TRP A 242 14.38 16.44 -21.36
CA TRP A 242 15.50 15.88 -20.61
C TRP A 242 15.67 16.52 -19.25
N THR A 243 15.54 17.85 -19.16
CA THR A 243 15.62 18.57 -17.87
C THR A 243 14.47 18.20 -16.93
N ALA A 244 13.26 18.02 -17.43
CA ALA A 244 12.13 17.55 -16.62
C ALA A 244 12.38 16.13 -16.11
N LYS A 245 12.80 15.20 -16.98
CA LYS A 245 13.15 13.81 -16.61
C LYS A 245 14.27 13.77 -15.57
N ALA A 246 15.32 14.56 -15.75
CA ALA A 246 16.45 14.60 -14.83
C ALA A 246 16.09 15.19 -13.46
N LYS A 247 15.26 16.24 -13.40
CA LYS A 247 14.76 16.80 -12.14
C LYS A 247 13.93 15.79 -11.36
N ASP A 248 13.01 15.10 -12.03
CA ASP A 248 12.21 14.04 -11.41
C ASP A 248 13.12 12.94 -10.84
N ARG A 249 14.10 12.48 -11.61
CA ARG A 249 14.99 11.42 -11.15
C ARG A 249 15.98 11.86 -10.06
N LEU A 250 16.39 13.13 -10.03
CA LEU A 250 17.16 13.70 -8.93
C LEU A 250 16.34 13.74 -7.63
N SER A 251 15.06 14.13 -7.71
CA SER A 251 14.17 14.11 -6.55
C SER A 251 13.97 12.68 -5.99
N TYR A 252 13.96 11.68 -6.88
CA TYR A 252 13.99 10.27 -6.51
C TYR A 252 15.30 9.88 -5.78
N CYS A 253 16.47 10.29 -6.29
CA CYS A 253 17.76 10.03 -5.62
C CYS A 253 17.82 10.66 -4.24
N GLU A 254 17.39 11.92 -4.12
CA GLU A 254 17.34 12.64 -2.84
C GLU A 254 16.45 11.92 -1.83
N SER A 255 15.24 11.54 -2.26
CA SER A 255 14.30 10.74 -1.47
C SER A 255 14.93 9.44 -0.96
N ARG A 256 15.59 8.69 -1.85
CA ARG A 256 16.30 7.44 -1.50
C ARG A 256 17.42 7.65 -0.49
N ARG A 257 18.20 8.73 -0.64
CA ARG A 257 19.28 9.10 0.28
C ARG A 257 18.74 9.43 1.67
N LEU A 258 17.70 10.27 1.75
CA LEU A 258 17.04 10.62 3.01
C LEU A 258 16.45 9.39 3.70
N ALA A 259 15.85 8.48 2.93
CA ALA A 259 15.35 7.21 3.47
C ALA A 259 16.49 6.31 3.98
N PHE A 260 17.64 6.28 3.30
CA PHE A 260 18.83 5.55 3.76
C PHE A 260 19.39 6.14 5.07
N GLU A 261 19.53 7.46 5.14
CA GLU A 261 19.97 8.16 6.36
C GLU A 261 19.04 7.89 7.54
N SER A 262 17.72 7.84 7.30
CA SER A 262 16.75 7.51 8.34
C SER A 262 16.97 6.10 8.92
N ARG A 263 17.25 5.10 8.05
CA ARG A 263 17.57 3.73 8.48
C ARG A 263 18.88 3.67 9.25
N LYS A 264 19.91 4.38 8.77
CA LYS A 264 21.21 4.48 9.46
C LYS A 264 21.05 5.08 10.86
N ALA A 265 20.21 6.10 11.01
CA ALA A 265 19.93 6.71 12.31
C ALA A 265 19.24 5.74 13.29
N LEU A 266 18.42 4.81 12.78
CA LEU A 266 17.74 3.78 13.58
C LEU A 266 18.65 2.59 13.93
N SER A 267 19.66 2.29 13.10
CA SER A 267 20.52 1.10 13.20
C SER A 267 21.62 1.18 14.27
N ARG A 268 21.45 1.96 15.35
CA ARG A 268 22.50 2.16 16.36
C ARG A 268 22.60 0.99 17.34
N LYS A 269 23.83 0.61 17.72
CA LYS A 269 24.12 -0.39 18.77
C LYS A 269 23.45 0.06 20.08
N GLY A 270 22.56 -0.78 20.64
CA GLY A 270 21.73 -0.45 21.81
C GLY A 270 20.28 -0.03 21.52
N GLY A 271 19.84 -0.07 20.25
CA GLY A 271 18.46 0.22 19.86
C GLY A 271 18.19 1.71 19.58
N PRO A 272 17.02 2.04 18.99
CA PRO A 272 16.72 3.40 18.57
C PRO A 272 16.39 4.30 19.76
N THR A 273 17.23 5.31 20.00
CA THR A 273 16.95 6.33 21.03
C THR A 273 15.73 7.19 20.65
N PRO A 274 15.03 7.82 21.62
CA PRO A 274 13.93 8.74 21.31
C PRO A 274 14.33 9.90 20.38
N LYS A 275 15.59 10.34 20.45
CA LYS A 275 16.15 11.34 19.53
C LYS A 275 16.31 10.77 18.12
N ALA A 276 16.79 9.53 17.98
CA ALA A 276 16.92 8.85 16.70
C ALA A 276 15.56 8.61 16.04
N LEU A 277 14.54 8.19 16.80
CA LEU A 277 13.17 8.00 16.30
C LEU A 277 12.57 9.30 15.74
N ARG A 278 12.77 10.44 16.44
CA ARG A 278 12.34 11.75 15.94
C ARG A 278 13.09 12.14 14.67
N SER A 279 14.41 12.00 14.66
CA SER A 279 15.25 12.30 13.49
C SER A 279 14.84 11.45 12.28
N ALA A 280 14.66 10.14 12.45
CA ALA A 280 14.26 9.23 11.40
C ALA A 280 12.88 9.59 10.84
N ARG A 281 11.91 9.93 11.69
CA ARG A 281 10.59 10.40 11.27
C ARG A 281 10.69 11.67 10.40
N ASP A 282 11.50 12.62 10.81
CA ASP A 282 11.63 13.90 10.12
C ASP A 282 12.36 13.72 8.78
N LEU A 283 13.37 12.85 8.71
CA LEU A 283 14.03 12.43 7.46
C LEU A 283 13.06 11.72 6.52
N LEU A 284 12.23 10.81 7.01
CA LEU A 284 11.24 10.10 6.19
C LEU A 284 10.14 11.04 5.66
N LYS A 285 9.74 12.05 6.43
CA LYS A 285 8.83 13.10 5.95
C LYS A 285 9.46 13.92 4.83
N LYS A 286 10.74 14.27 4.95
CA LYS A 286 11.48 14.95 3.88
C LYS A 286 11.61 14.06 2.64
N ALA A 287 11.91 12.77 2.81
CA ALA A 287 11.97 11.81 1.70
C ALA A 287 10.63 11.72 0.96
N LEU A 288 9.53 11.65 1.71
CA LEU A 288 8.18 11.62 1.14
C LEU A 288 7.83 12.93 0.42
N ALA A 289 8.26 14.07 0.94
CA ALA A 289 8.06 15.36 0.28
C ALA A 289 8.89 15.48 -1.02
N ALA A 290 10.12 14.95 -1.03
CA ALA A 290 11.00 14.95 -2.19
C ALA A 290 10.44 14.06 -3.31
N TYR A 291 9.94 12.87 -2.98
CA TYR A 291 9.33 11.98 -3.96
C TYR A 291 8.08 11.27 -3.38
N PRO A 292 6.88 11.86 -3.55
CA PRO A 292 5.64 11.36 -2.93
C PRO A 292 5.16 10.01 -3.46
N LYS A 293 5.54 9.66 -4.70
CA LYS A 293 5.11 8.45 -5.39
C LYS A 293 5.91 7.20 -5.02
N ASP A 294 6.92 7.31 -4.16
CA ASP A 294 7.74 6.17 -3.77
C ASP A 294 7.04 5.37 -2.65
N PRO A 295 6.56 4.14 -2.93
CA PRO A 295 5.86 3.30 -1.94
C PRO A 295 6.76 2.97 -0.74
N ARG A 296 8.10 2.96 -0.93
CA ARG A 296 9.06 2.65 0.13
C ARG A 296 9.04 3.70 1.24
N ASN A 297 8.79 4.97 0.91
CA ASN A 297 8.77 6.04 1.91
C ASN A 297 7.56 5.94 2.83
N HIS A 298 6.38 5.69 2.26
CA HIS A 298 5.16 5.42 3.01
C HIS A 298 5.35 4.20 3.91
N MET A 299 5.87 3.10 3.36
CA MET A 299 6.16 1.89 4.14
C MET A 299 7.18 2.13 5.26
N ASN A 300 8.25 2.89 5.02
CA ASN A 300 9.28 3.16 6.03
C ASN A 300 8.68 3.98 7.18
N LEU A 301 7.84 4.97 6.85
CA LEU A 301 7.15 5.77 7.86
C LEU A 301 6.09 4.96 8.61
N GLY A 302 5.38 4.05 7.93
CA GLY A 302 4.44 3.11 8.52
C GLY A 302 5.13 2.14 9.50
N SER A 303 6.28 1.59 9.11
CA SER A 303 7.10 0.75 9.98
C SER A 303 7.56 1.50 11.23
N LEU A 304 8.00 2.76 11.09
CA LEU A 304 8.38 3.59 12.22
C LEU A 304 7.19 3.90 13.15
N LYS A 305 6.01 4.19 12.60
CA LYS A 305 4.79 4.38 13.39
C LYS A 305 4.41 3.13 14.17
N LEU A 306 4.52 1.96 13.56
CA LEU A 306 4.25 0.68 14.21
C LEU A 306 5.22 0.40 15.37
N GLN A 307 6.50 0.76 15.22
CA GLN A 307 7.49 0.72 16.30
C GLN A 307 7.14 1.68 17.44
N LEU A 308 6.55 2.83 17.13
CA LEU A 308 6.07 3.82 18.09
C LEU A 308 4.70 3.46 18.72
N GLY A 309 4.09 2.35 18.30
CA GLY A 309 2.80 1.87 18.81
C GLY A 309 1.57 2.45 18.12
N ASP A 310 1.72 3.28 17.09
CA ASP A 310 0.62 3.81 16.26
C ASP A 310 0.30 2.81 15.15
N ALA A 311 -0.45 1.76 15.48
CA ALA A 311 -0.80 0.70 14.53
C ALA A 311 -1.81 1.21 13.49
N GLU A 312 -2.79 2.02 13.88
CA GLU A 312 -3.76 2.64 12.96
C GLU A 312 -3.06 3.50 11.91
N GLY A 313 -2.17 4.38 12.35
CA GLY A 313 -1.41 5.22 11.43
C GLY A 313 -0.42 4.46 10.56
N ALA A 314 0.01 3.26 10.96
CA ALA A 314 0.82 2.38 10.13
C ALA A 314 -0.01 1.73 9.01
N VAL A 315 -1.25 1.30 9.29
CA VAL A 315 -2.17 0.78 8.28
C VAL A 315 -2.43 1.81 7.17
N GLU A 316 -2.78 3.04 7.53
CA GLU A 316 -3.04 4.12 6.56
C GLU A 316 -1.84 4.37 5.61
N LEU A 317 -0.62 4.32 6.15
CA LEU A 317 0.60 4.51 5.36
C LEU A 317 0.92 3.30 4.49
N CYS A 318 0.67 2.08 4.97
CA CYS A 318 0.83 0.89 4.14
C CYS A 318 -0.19 0.85 3.00
N GLU A 319 -1.45 1.24 3.24
CA GLU A 319 -2.46 1.39 2.20
C GLU A 319 -2.03 2.44 1.17
N SER A 320 -1.50 3.58 1.61
CA SER A 320 -0.95 4.62 0.71
C SER A 320 0.24 4.11 -0.11
N ALA A 321 1.09 3.24 0.46
CA ALA A 321 2.17 2.61 -0.28
C ALA A 321 1.62 1.69 -1.39
N LEU A 322 0.57 0.92 -1.09
CA LEU A 322 -0.07 -0.02 -2.02
C LEU A 322 -0.89 0.68 -3.10
N GLU A 323 -1.38 1.91 -2.86
CA GLU A 323 -1.98 2.75 -3.90
C GLU A 323 -0.97 3.13 -5.00
N HIS A 324 0.31 3.29 -4.64
CA HIS A 324 1.38 3.59 -5.59
C HIS A 324 1.96 2.34 -6.24
N ASP A 325 2.10 1.25 -5.49
CA ASP A 325 2.58 -0.03 -5.99
C ASP A 325 1.80 -1.17 -5.32
N PRO A 326 0.76 -1.71 -6.01
CA PRO A 326 -0.06 -2.82 -5.49
C PRO A 326 0.71 -4.12 -5.27
N THR A 327 1.91 -4.25 -5.85
CA THR A 327 2.76 -5.44 -5.78
C THR A 327 3.88 -5.28 -4.74
N TYR A 328 3.88 -4.20 -3.97
CA TYR A 328 4.96 -3.94 -3.02
C TYR A 328 4.88 -4.84 -1.77
N ALA A 329 5.48 -6.03 -1.87
CA ALA A 329 5.45 -7.08 -0.84
C ALA A 329 5.74 -6.57 0.58
N ARG A 330 6.76 -5.72 0.73
CA ARG A 330 7.16 -5.21 2.05
C ARG A 330 6.12 -4.32 2.72
N ALA A 331 5.26 -3.63 1.96
CA ALA A 331 4.12 -2.92 2.53
C ALA A 331 3.07 -3.88 3.10
N TYR A 332 2.81 -5.00 2.42
CA TYR A 332 1.92 -6.05 2.94
C TYR A 332 2.45 -6.69 4.23
N LEU A 333 3.77 -6.89 4.34
CA LEU A 333 4.38 -7.37 5.60
C LEU A 333 4.13 -6.41 6.76
N VAL A 334 4.41 -5.11 6.57
CA VAL A 334 4.21 -4.10 7.61
C VAL A 334 2.72 -3.94 7.93
N LEU A 335 1.84 -4.03 6.93
CA LEU A 335 0.39 -4.04 7.09
C LEU A 335 -0.07 -5.23 7.94
N GLY A 336 0.41 -6.44 7.64
CA GLY A 336 0.12 -7.65 8.42
C GLY A 336 0.54 -7.49 9.89
N LYS A 337 1.74 -6.97 10.15
CA LYS A 337 2.21 -6.67 11.52
C LYS A 337 1.36 -5.60 12.22
N ALA A 338 0.91 -4.57 11.49
CA ALA A 338 0.06 -3.53 12.05
C ALA A 338 -1.36 -4.04 12.39
N LEU A 339 -1.94 -4.86 11.51
CA LEU A 339 -3.25 -5.49 11.73
C LEU A 339 -3.20 -6.51 12.88
N LEU A 340 -2.10 -7.25 13.01
CA LEU A 340 -1.81 -8.10 14.16
C LEU A 340 -1.87 -7.33 15.48
N LYS A 341 -1.19 -6.17 15.57
CA LYS A 341 -1.23 -5.32 16.76
C LYS A 341 -2.63 -4.75 17.06
N GLN A 342 -3.50 -4.67 16.07
CA GLN A 342 -4.91 -4.28 16.25
C GLN A 342 -5.82 -5.47 16.61
N GLY A 343 -5.31 -6.70 16.69
CA GLY A 343 -6.10 -7.91 16.91
C GLY A 343 -6.91 -8.38 15.69
N LYS A 344 -6.67 -7.79 14.51
CA LYS A 344 -7.40 -8.12 13.26
C LYS A 344 -6.74 -9.32 12.55
N LEU A 345 -6.81 -10.49 13.18
CA LEU A 345 -6.09 -11.70 12.77
C LEU A 345 -6.36 -12.12 11.32
N GLN A 346 -7.63 -12.15 10.88
CA GLN A 346 -7.97 -12.53 9.50
C GLN A 346 -7.41 -11.56 8.46
N ALA A 347 -7.57 -10.25 8.68
CA ALA A 347 -7.03 -9.24 7.77
C ALA A 347 -5.50 -9.30 7.73
N ALA A 348 -4.85 -9.55 8.87
CA ALA A 348 -3.41 -9.75 8.93
C ALA A 348 -2.95 -10.99 8.14
N ARG A 349 -3.68 -12.10 8.25
CA ARG A 349 -3.42 -13.32 7.46
C ARG A 349 -3.50 -13.03 5.96
N THR A 350 -4.54 -12.34 5.50
CA THR A 350 -4.70 -11.97 4.09
C THR A 350 -3.54 -11.08 3.62
N ALA A 351 -3.15 -10.09 4.40
CA ALA A 351 -2.02 -9.23 4.06
C ALA A 351 -0.71 -10.03 3.95
N LEU A 352 -0.43 -10.95 4.87
CA LEU A 352 0.78 -11.78 4.80
C LEU A 352 0.77 -12.73 3.60
N LEU A 353 -0.39 -13.24 3.19
CA LEU A 353 -0.50 -14.04 1.96
C LEU A 353 -0.15 -13.21 0.72
N GLN A 354 -0.63 -11.97 0.64
CA GLN A 354 -0.26 -11.05 -0.45
C GLN A 354 1.24 -10.70 -0.40
N CYS A 355 1.83 -10.57 0.78
CA CYS A 355 3.29 -10.42 0.90
C CYS A 355 4.03 -11.62 0.30
N ILE A 356 3.60 -12.84 0.61
CA ILE A 356 4.21 -14.08 0.10
C ILE A 356 4.06 -14.20 -1.42
N GLU A 357 2.88 -13.86 -1.96
CA GLU A 357 2.60 -13.91 -3.39
C GLU A 357 3.47 -12.94 -4.20
N HIS A 358 3.76 -11.76 -3.63
CA HIS A 358 4.51 -10.70 -4.31
C HIS A 358 6.01 -10.64 -3.95
N ASP A 359 6.51 -11.44 -3.01
CA ASP A 359 7.93 -11.46 -2.65
C ASP A 359 8.75 -12.31 -3.63
N GLU A 360 9.04 -11.73 -4.80
CA GLU A 360 9.87 -12.35 -5.85
C GLU A 360 11.31 -12.65 -5.40
N GLN A 361 11.81 -11.94 -4.39
CA GLN A 361 13.21 -12.04 -3.95
C GLN A 361 13.39 -12.90 -2.70
N GLN A 362 12.29 -13.50 -2.19
CA GLN A 362 12.24 -14.33 -0.99
C GLN A 362 12.89 -13.69 0.26
N ARG A 363 13.01 -12.36 0.28
CA ARG A 363 13.77 -11.64 1.33
C ARG A 363 13.02 -11.60 2.65
N ASP A 364 11.71 -11.46 2.56
CA ASP A 364 10.80 -11.21 3.67
C ASP A 364 9.87 -12.44 3.89
N LEU A 365 10.07 -13.50 3.09
CA LEU A 365 9.28 -14.72 3.03
C LEU A 365 9.27 -15.48 4.37
N ALA A 366 10.45 -15.71 4.97
CA ALA A 366 10.56 -16.45 6.23
C ALA A 366 9.77 -15.76 7.35
N GLU A 367 9.96 -14.46 7.53
CA GLU A 367 9.24 -13.69 8.55
C GLU A 367 7.72 -13.69 8.29
N SER A 368 7.31 -13.56 7.02
CA SER A 368 5.90 -13.60 6.62
C SER A 368 5.26 -14.95 6.90
N TRP A 369 5.94 -16.06 6.62
CA TRP A 369 5.47 -17.41 6.94
C TRP A 369 5.39 -17.65 8.45
N HIS A 370 6.39 -17.21 9.22
CA HIS A 370 6.37 -17.35 10.67
C HIS A 370 5.19 -16.61 11.29
N LEU A 371 4.97 -15.34 10.89
CA LEU A 371 3.84 -14.55 11.36
C LEU A 371 2.51 -15.15 10.93
N ARG A 372 2.40 -15.64 9.69
CA ARG A 372 1.19 -16.29 9.20
C ARG A 372 0.88 -17.54 10.02
N ARG A 373 1.88 -18.39 10.28
CA ARG A 373 1.71 -19.62 11.07
C ARG A 373 1.23 -19.30 12.48
N HIS A 374 1.80 -18.27 13.11
CA HIS A 374 1.35 -17.80 14.43
C HIS A 374 -0.11 -17.36 14.39
N ILE A 375 -0.51 -16.55 13.41
CA ILE A 375 -1.91 -16.14 13.22
C ILE A 375 -2.82 -17.35 13.02
N GLU A 376 -2.42 -18.31 12.20
CA GLU A 376 -3.23 -19.51 11.94
C GLU A 376 -3.39 -20.37 13.20
N GLN A 377 -2.38 -20.41 14.07
CA GLN A 377 -2.48 -21.06 15.38
C GLN A 377 -3.45 -20.32 16.31
N GLU A 378 -3.35 -18.99 16.41
CA GLU A 378 -4.29 -18.19 17.21
C GLU A 378 -5.73 -18.28 16.70
N LEU A 379 -5.92 -18.26 15.38
CA LEU A 379 -7.23 -18.48 14.75
C LEU A 379 -7.75 -19.90 15.05
N ALA A 380 -6.90 -20.92 15.00
CA ALA A 380 -7.32 -22.28 15.34
C ALA A 380 -7.71 -22.41 16.82
N GLN A 381 -6.97 -21.77 17.73
CA GLN A 381 -7.28 -21.76 19.16
C GLN A 381 -8.59 -21.03 19.45
N THR A 382 -8.79 -19.85 18.87
CA THR A 382 -10.05 -19.10 19.02
C THR A 382 -11.23 -19.90 18.46
N ARG A 383 -11.11 -20.50 17.27
CA ARG A 383 -12.14 -21.39 16.72
C ARG A 383 -12.48 -22.55 17.64
N ARG A 384 -11.46 -23.22 18.19
CA ARG A 384 -11.64 -24.33 19.13
C ARG A 384 -12.36 -23.90 20.39
N LEU A 385 -11.95 -22.78 20.97
CA LEU A 385 -12.57 -22.22 22.16
C LEU A 385 -14.03 -21.80 21.91
N CYS A 386 -14.31 -21.19 20.75
CA CYS A 386 -15.68 -20.91 20.32
C CYS A 386 -16.50 -22.20 20.24
N TYR A 387 -15.96 -23.25 19.63
CA TYR A 387 -16.61 -24.55 19.53
C TYR A 387 -16.91 -25.15 20.90
N GLU A 388 -15.93 -25.19 21.81
CA GLU A 388 -16.09 -25.72 23.17
C GLU A 388 -17.15 -24.93 23.96
N THR A 389 -17.10 -23.59 23.90
CA THR A 389 -18.06 -22.70 24.60
C THR A 389 -19.49 -22.87 24.07
N LEU A 390 -19.66 -22.93 22.74
CA LEU A 390 -20.96 -23.16 22.13
C LEU A 390 -21.52 -24.53 22.50
N THR A 391 -20.68 -25.56 22.52
CA THR A 391 -21.11 -26.93 22.86
C THR A 391 -21.50 -27.06 24.34
N GLN A 392 -20.74 -26.46 25.26
CA GLN A 392 -21.06 -26.46 26.69
C GLN A 392 -22.40 -25.78 26.97
N ARG A 393 -22.61 -24.56 26.46
CA ARG A 393 -23.87 -23.82 26.67
C ARG A 393 -25.08 -24.56 26.08
N MET A 394 -24.92 -25.25 24.95
CA MET A 394 -25.99 -26.09 24.40
C MET A 394 -26.30 -27.32 25.25
N SER A 395 -25.30 -27.92 25.91
CA SER A 395 -25.51 -29.08 26.78
C SER A 395 -26.25 -28.75 28.08
N GLU A 396 -26.14 -27.50 28.56
CA GLU A 396 -26.83 -27.03 29.76
C GLU A 396 -28.33 -26.79 29.54
N ASP A 397 -28.74 -26.49 28.30
CA ASP A 397 -30.10 -26.04 27.99
C ASP A 397 -31.11 -27.20 27.86
N GLY A 398 -30.67 -28.39 27.42
CA GLY A 398 -31.46 -29.64 27.40
C GLY A 398 -32.77 -29.64 26.58
N SER A 399 -33.18 -28.48 26.05
CA SER A 399 -34.53 -28.20 25.54
C SER A 399 -34.67 -28.35 24.02
N ARG A 400 -33.55 -28.47 23.28
CA ARG A 400 -33.51 -28.66 21.81
C ARG A 400 -32.34 -29.53 21.35
N PRO A 401 -32.43 -30.18 20.17
CA PRO A 401 -31.34 -30.97 19.61
C PRO A 401 -30.11 -30.09 19.27
N PRO A 402 -28.88 -30.62 19.43
CA PRO A 402 -27.65 -29.88 19.16
C PRO A 402 -27.55 -29.44 17.69
N LEU A 403 -26.91 -28.30 17.44
CA LEU A 403 -26.64 -27.81 16.08
C LEU A 403 -25.84 -28.85 15.28
N SER A 404 -26.16 -28.98 13.99
CA SER A 404 -25.37 -29.81 13.08
C SER A 404 -23.94 -29.26 12.92
N LEU A 405 -22.99 -30.12 12.57
CA LEU A 405 -21.59 -29.70 12.33
C LEU A 405 -21.48 -28.58 11.28
N ALA A 406 -22.37 -28.56 10.28
CA ALA A 406 -22.43 -27.52 9.25
C ALA A 406 -22.81 -26.16 9.86
N GLN A 407 -23.86 -26.13 10.69
CA GLN A 407 -24.29 -24.92 11.39
C GLN A 407 -23.22 -24.45 12.39
N LEU A 408 -22.60 -25.35 13.16
CA LEU A 408 -21.48 -25.00 14.06
C LEU A 408 -20.31 -24.35 13.31
N LYS A 409 -19.97 -24.84 12.11
CA LYS A 409 -18.92 -24.23 11.27
C LYS A 409 -19.30 -22.84 10.78
N GLU A 410 -20.55 -22.62 10.36
CA GLU A 410 -21.04 -21.29 10.01
C GLU A 410 -20.99 -20.34 11.20
N TRP A 411 -21.45 -20.79 12.37
CA TRP A 411 -21.38 -20.06 13.64
C TRP A 411 -19.96 -19.64 13.99
N ILE A 412 -19.00 -20.57 13.92
CA ILE A 412 -17.59 -20.28 14.21
C ILE A 412 -16.97 -19.33 13.19
N ALA A 413 -17.32 -19.44 11.90
CA ALA A 413 -16.82 -18.53 10.88
C ALA A 413 -17.33 -17.08 11.08
N VAL A 414 -18.54 -16.94 11.61
CA VAL A 414 -19.17 -15.63 11.87
C VAL A 414 -18.66 -15.01 13.17
N LEU A 415 -18.49 -15.81 14.21
CA LEU A 415 -18.06 -15.36 15.53
C LEU A 415 -16.53 -15.31 15.67
N GLU A 416 -15.80 -15.67 14.61
CA GLU A 416 -14.34 -15.62 14.57
C GLU A 416 -13.83 -14.19 14.79
N GLY A 417 -13.23 -13.95 15.97
CA GLY A 417 -12.74 -12.63 16.38
C GLY A 417 -13.69 -11.83 17.28
N VAL A 418 -14.85 -12.38 17.64
CA VAL A 418 -15.69 -11.88 18.73
C VAL A 418 -15.25 -12.57 20.03
N ASP A 419 -15.12 -11.81 21.13
CA ASP A 419 -14.85 -12.40 22.44
C ASP A 419 -16.11 -13.12 22.95
N ILE A 420 -16.23 -14.41 22.62
CA ILE A 420 -17.39 -15.24 22.98
C ILE A 420 -17.35 -15.64 24.46
N GLN A 421 -16.17 -15.68 25.09
CA GLN A 421 -16.05 -16.05 26.51
C GLN A 421 -16.84 -15.09 27.40
N HIS A 422 -16.85 -13.81 27.02
CA HIS A 422 -17.59 -12.76 27.72
C HIS A 422 -18.84 -12.32 26.96
N ALA A 423 -19.23 -12.98 25.87
CA ALA A 423 -20.47 -12.66 25.19
C ALA A 423 -21.64 -13.43 25.83
N ASP A 424 -22.76 -12.76 26.07
CA ASP A 424 -24.00 -13.43 26.43
C ASP A 424 -24.62 -13.98 25.13
N LEU A 425 -24.71 -15.32 25.05
CA LEU A 425 -25.58 -15.97 24.06
C LEU A 425 -26.97 -16.01 24.67
N THR A 426 -27.86 -15.14 24.20
CA THR A 426 -29.26 -15.13 24.60
C THR A 426 -30.13 -15.69 23.48
N LEU A 427 -31.07 -16.56 23.83
CA LEU A 427 -32.02 -17.11 22.86
C LEU A 427 -33.16 -16.14 22.61
N ASP A 428 -33.50 -15.97 21.35
CA ASP A 428 -34.67 -15.23 20.91
C ASP A 428 -35.91 -16.15 20.91
N PRO A 429 -37.10 -15.67 21.33
CA PRO A 429 -38.36 -16.44 21.28
C PRO A 429 -38.67 -17.10 19.94
N HIS A 430 -38.13 -16.57 18.83
CA HIS A 430 -38.32 -17.09 17.48
C HIS A 430 -37.32 -18.18 17.08
N GLY A 431 -36.51 -18.70 18.01
CA GLY A 431 -35.56 -19.78 17.75
C GLY A 431 -34.25 -19.34 17.09
N GLY A 432 -33.96 -18.04 17.10
CA GLY A 432 -32.65 -17.49 16.77
C GLY A 432 -31.77 -17.37 18.01
N TYR A 433 -30.46 -17.33 17.81
CA TYR A 433 -29.49 -17.05 18.87
C TYR A 433 -29.00 -15.62 18.71
N THR A 434 -28.93 -14.88 19.80
CA THR A 434 -28.36 -13.54 19.86
C THR A 434 -27.03 -13.60 20.58
N VAL A 435 -25.97 -13.08 19.95
CA VAL A 435 -24.66 -12.92 20.59
C VAL A 435 -24.52 -11.45 20.95
N THR A 436 -24.46 -11.16 22.24
CA THR A 436 -24.16 -9.83 22.76
C THR A 436 -22.73 -9.80 23.27
N GLY A 437 -21.84 -9.09 22.57
CA GLY A 437 -20.46 -8.92 23.04
C GLY A 437 -20.38 -8.08 24.32
N PHE A 438 -19.42 -8.38 25.19
CA PHE A 438 -19.19 -7.63 26.42
C PHE A 438 -18.93 -6.13 26.10
N GLY A 439 -19.83 -5.24 26.53
CA GLY A 439 -19.75 -3.80 26.27
C GLY A 439 -20.80 -3.20 25.31
N ALA A 440 -21.82 -3.96 24.92
CA ALA A 440 -23.10 -3.47 24.38
C ALA A 440 -23.04 -2.51 23.16
N ARG A 441 -22.09 -2.69 22.24
CA ARG A 441 -22.05 -1.91 20.98
C ARG A 441 -22.42 -2.67 19.73
N ASP A 442 -22.35 -4.00 19.79
CA ASP A 442 -22.58 -4.89 18.66
C ASP A 442 -23.35 -6.10 19.15
N THR A 443 -24.66 -6.09 18.91
CA THR A 443 -25.54 -7.22 19.15
C THR A 443 -25.81 -7.86 17.80
N PHE A 444 -25.63 -9.17 17.67
CA PHE A 444 -25.90 -9.88 16.43
C PHE A 444 -27.00 -10.89 16.69
N ARG A 445 -28.08 -10.80 15.92
CA ARG A 445 -29.13 -11.81 15.86
C ARG A 445 -28.87 -12.72 14.68
N ALA A 446 -28.78 -13.99 14.97
CA ALA A 446 -28.56 -15.05 14.01
C ALA A 446 -29.81 -15.94 14.00
N SER A 447 -30.58 -15.88 12.93
CA SER A 447 -31.81 -16.66 12.75
C SER A 447 -31.66 -17.66 11.61
N PRO A 448 -32.15 -18.91 11.75
CA PRO A 448 -32.19 -19.85 10.64
C PRO A 448 -33.12 -19.33 9.52
N GLY A 449 -32.63 -19.31 8.29
CA GLY A 449 -33.38 -18.95 7.09
C GLY A 449 -33.36 -20.07 6.04
N PRO A 450 -34.13 -19.91 4.95
CA PRO A 450 -34.35 -20.96 3.95
C PRO A 450 -33.10 -21.35 3.13
N GLU A 451 -32.08 -20.48 3.08
CA GLU A 451 -30.80 -20.73 2.39
C GLU A 451 -29.60 -20.89 3.36
N GLY A 452 -29.86 -20.96 4.68
CA GLY A 452 -28.82 -20.96 5.72
C GLY A 452 -29.07 -19.90 6.78
N LEU A 453 -28.05 -19.58 7.58
CA LEU A 453 -28.17 -18.60 8.66
C LEU A 453 -28.30 -17.16 8.13
N VAL A 454 -29.30 -16.42 8.61
CA VAL A 454 -29.50 -14.99 8.35
C VAL A 454 -28.98 -14.20 9.55
N LEU A 455 -28.08 -13.25 9.29
CA LEU A 455 -27.46 -12.41 10.31
C LEU A 455 -27.95 -10.97 10.21
N GLU A 456 -28.47 -10.47 11.33
CA GLU A 456 -28.90 -9.09 11.51
C GLU A 456 -28.10 -8.47 12.66
N ARG A 457 -27.51 -7.30 12.43
CA ARG A 457 -26.97 -6.49 13.51
C ARG A 457 -28.15 -5.77 14.17
N VAL A 458 -28.36 -6.03 15.47
CA VAL A 458 -29.45 -5.46 16.29
C VAL A 458 -29.01 -4.16 16.93
#